data_AF-A0A0D8BIY6-F1
#
_entry.id   AF-A0A0D8BIY6-F1
#
_cell.length_a   1.000
_cell.length_b   1.000
_cell.length_c   1.000
_cell.angle_alpha   90.00
_cell.angle_beta   90.00
_cell.angle_gamma   90.00
#
_symmetry.space_group_name_H-M   'P 1'
#
loop_
_entity.id
_entity.type
_entity.pdbx_description
1 polymer ?
#
loop_
_entity_poly.entity_id
_entity_poly.type
_entity_poly.pdbx_seq_one_letter_code
_entity_poly.pdbx_strand_id
1 'polypeptide(L)'
;MPRKRFNVHLPDIGRRSNDERAGVPRNPCTDHPGGPRRRRHHWQRLLGFAFVLLSPHEQERLLIHVAAGLARERRARGLRLNHPEATALLTSFLLEGARDGRSVADLMTAGRGVLTRDDVMEGVPEMLAEVQVEATFPDGTKLVTVHQPIA
;
A
#
# COMPACT_ATOMS: atom_id res chain seq x y z
N MET A 1 29.22 34.50 24.29
CA MET A 1 28.93 34.23 22.87
C MET A 1 27.42 34.42 22.64
N PRO A 2 26.94 35.53 22.06
CA PRO A 2 25.50 35.76 21.90
C PRO A 2 24.97 35.08 20.62
N ARG A 3 23.86 34.35 20.73
CA ARG A 3 23.17 33.68 19.62
C ARG A 3 22.47 34.72 18.73
N LYS A 4 22.90 34.87 17.49
CA LYS A 4 22.21 35.68 16.47
C LYS A 4 20.85 35.03 16.14
N ARG A 5 19.76 35.76 16.38
CA ARG A 5 18.41 35.41 15.89
C ARG A 5 18.35 35.74 14.39
N PHE A 6 18.17 34.72 13.55
CA PHE A 6 17.81 34.92 12.15
C PHE A 6 16.32 35.26 12.07
N ASN A 7 16.00 36.49 11.69
CA ASN A 7 14.64 36.95 11.46
C ASN A 7 14.33 36.70 9.97
N VAL A 8 13.52 35.69 9.66
CA VAL A 8 13.07 35.42 8.29
C VAL A 8 11.80 36.24 8.06
N HIS A 9 11.91 37.25 7.20
CA HIS A 9 10.78 38.07 6.77
C HIS A 9 9.95 37.27 5.77
N LEU A 10 8.82 36.70 6.19
CA LEU A 10 7.83 36.13 5.27
C LEU A 10 7.01 37.27 4.66
N PRO A 11 6.84 37.33 3.33
CA PRO A 11 5.91 38.27 2.72
C PRO A 11 4.45 37.86 2.99
N ASP A 12 3.62 38.86 3.30
CA ASP A 12 2.17 38.72 3.51
C ASP A 12 1.48 38.16 2.27
N ILE A 13 1.12 36.87 2.31
CA ILE A 13 0.22 36.26 1.32
C ILE A 13 -1.19 36.68 1.72
N GLY A 14 -1.61 37.81 1.15
CA GLY A 14 -2.94 38.39 1.34
C GLY A 14 -4.06 37.37 1.11
N ARG A 15 -4.98 37.32 2.08
CA ARG A 15 -6.32 36.73 1.95
C ARG A 15 -7.00 37.34 0.72
N ARG A 16 -7.14 36.59 -0.37
CA ARG A 16 -8.05 36.93 -1.45
C ARG A 16 -9.39 36.23 -1.24
N SER A 17 -10.40 37.05 -1.34
CA SER A 17 -11.83 36.79 -1.24
C SER A 17 -12.28 35.65 -2.15
N ASN A 18 -13.18 34.85 -1.60
CA ASN A 18 -13.86 33.75 -2.25
C ASN A 18 -15.03 34.33 -3.09
N ASP A 19 -14.73 34.97 -4.22
CA ASP A 19 -15.75 35.60 -5.06
C ASP A 19 -15.27 35.74 -6.51
N GLU A 20 -15.13 34.61 -7.22
CA GLU A 20 -14.94 34.57 -8.67
C GLU A 20 -15.15 33.14 -9.18
N ARG A 21 -16.41 32.68 -9.19
CA ARG A 21 -16.87 31.55 -10.02
C ARG A 21 -18.06 31.99 -10.86
N ALA A 22 -17.81 32.89 -11.80
CA ALA A 22 -18.71 33.17 -12.90
C ALA A 22 -17.92 33.05 -14.20
N GLY A 23 -18.19 31.99 -14.98
CA GLY A 23 -17.58 31.83 -16.31
C GLY A 23 -17.26 30.39 -16.73
N VAL A 24 -18.18 29.43 -16.56
CA VAL A 24 -18.10 28.16 -17.30
C VAL A 24 -18.70 28.39 -18.69
N PRO A 25 -17.97 28.19 -19.80
CA PRO A 25 -18.56 28.30 -21.13
C PRO A 25 -19.58 27.17 -21.34
N ARG A 26 -20.79 27.53 -21.78
CA ARG A 26 -21.86 26.58 -22.11
C ARG A 26 -21.47 25.81 -23.37
N ASN A 27 -21.44 24.49 -23.29
CA ASN A 27 -21.34 23.62 -24.47
C ASN A 27 -22.60 23.79 -25.34
N PRO A 28 -22.48 24.11 -26.64
CA PRO A 28 -23.63 24.41 -27.49
C PRO A 28 -24.26 23.16 -28.13
N CYS A 29 -24.28 22.02 -27.43
CA CYS A 29 -24.79 20.76 -27.97
C CYS A 29 -25.75 20.07 -27.00
N THR A 30 -26.81 20.76 -26.61
CA THR A 30 -28.02 20.11 -26.11
C THR A 30 -29.20 20.92 -26.62
N ASP A 31 -29.85 20.42 -27.67
CA ASP A 31 -31.31 20.41 -27.83
C ASP A 31 -31.67 19.92 -29.23
N HIS A 32 -31.92 18.60 -29.32
CA HIS A 32 -32.65 18.01 -30.43
C HIS A 32 -33.81 17.18 -29.85
N PRO A 33 -35.07 17.55 -30.13
CA PRO A 33 -36.21 16.76 -29.71
C PRO A 33 -36.39 15.62 -30.73
N GLY A 34 -36.08 14.38 -30.33
CA GLY A 34 -36.39 13.21 -31.18
C GLY A 34 -35.42 12.02 -31.16
N GLY A 35 -34.70 11.74 -30.07
CA GLY A 35 -33.81 10.58 -29.97
C GLY A 35 -34.54 9.27 -29.59
N PRO A 36 -34.16 8.10 -30.14
CA PRO A 36 -34.91 6.86 -29.98
C PRO A 36 -34.78 6.28 -28.56
N ARG A 37 -35.87 5.65 -28.09
CA ARG A 37 -36.02 5.00 -26.78
C ARG A 37 -34.78 4.20 -26.39
N ARG A 38 -34.17 4.57 -25.24
CA ARG A 38 -33.07 3.84 -24.57
C ARG A 38 -33.40 2.36 -24.45
N ARG A 39 -32.90 1.55 -25.39
CA ARG A 39 -32.75 0.10 -25.19
C ARG A 39 -31.65 -0.09 -24.16
N ARG A 40 -32.00 -0.69 -23.02
CA ARG A 40 -31.07 -1.09 -21.97
C ARG A 40 -29.95 -1.93 -22.61
N HIS A 41 -28.72 -1.45 -22.45
CA HIS A 41 -27.52 -2.02 -23.05
C HIS A 41 -27.27 -3.43 -22.47
N HIS A 42 -27.41 -4.44 -23.32
CA HIS A 42 -27.22 -5.87 -23.06
C HIS A 42 -25.78 -6.33 -23.37
N TRP A 43 -24.79 -5.45 -23.24
CA TRP A 43 -23.46 -5.62 -23.86
C TRP A 43 -22.43 -6.41 -23.02
N GLN A 44 -22.82 -7.12 -21.97
CA GLN A 44 -21.86 -7.84 -21.11
C GLN A 44 -21.64 -9.33 -21.46
N ARG A 45 -22.00 -9.82 -22.64
CA ARG A 45 -22.01 -11.28 -22.91
C ARG A 45 -21.00 -11.84 -23.91
N LEU A 46 -20.08 -11.09 -24.51
CA LEU A 46 -19.25 -11.63 -25.60
C LEU A 46 -17.76 -11.23 -25.67
N LEU A 47 -17.12 -10.82 -24.59
CA LEU A 47 -15.66 -10.65 -24.59
C LEU A 47 -15.07 -11.15 -23.26
N GLY A 48 -14.21 -12.17 -23.33
CA GLY A 48 -13.45 -12.75 -22.22
C GLY A 48 -12.35 -11.85 -21.68
N PHE A 49 -12.66 -10.57 -21.44
CA PHE A 49 -11.75 -9.64 -20.78
C PHE A 49 -11.90 -9.79 -19.26
N ALA A 50 -10.92 -10.43 -18.64
CA ALA A 50 -10.77 -10.38 -17.19
C ALA A 50 -10.20 -9.01 -16.79
N PHE A 51 -11.07 -8.12 -16.32
CA PHE A 51 -10.63 -6.88 -15.68
C PHE A 51 -10.19 -7.19 -14.25
N VAL A 52 -9.02 -6.67 -13.86
CA VAL A 52 -8.58 -6.71 -12.46
C VAL A 52 -9.18 -5.50 -11.76
N LEU A 53 -10.24 -5.72 -10.98
CA LEU A 53 -10.87 -4.71 -10.14
C LEU A 53 -10.36 -4.89 -8.71
N LEU A 54 -9.48 -3.99 -8.27
CA LEU A 54 -8.87 -4.05 -6.95
C LEU A 54 -9.59 -3.12 -5.97
N SER A 55 -10.09 -3.69 -4.89
CA SER A 55 -10.46 -2.93 -3.70
C SER A 55 -9.25 -2.15 -3.15
N PRO A 56 -9.47 -1.06 -2.40
CA PRO A 56 -8.38 -0.32 -1.75
C PRO A 56 -7.43 -1.23 -0.95
N HIS A 57 -8.00 -2.21 -0.23
CA HIS A 57 -7.24 -3.18 0.55
C HIS A 57 -6.37 -4.11 -0.33
N GLU A 58 -6.87 -4.52 -1.49
CA GLU A 58 -6.06 -5.30 -2.44
C GLU A 58 -4.94 -4.46 -3.06
N GLN A 59 -5.18 -3.17 -3.32
CA GLN A 59 -4.16 -2.24 -3.78
C GLN A 59 -3.07 -2.05 -2.72
N GLU A 60 -3.43 -1.91 -1.44
CA GLU A 60 -2.48 -1.84 -0.32
C GLU A 60 -1.61 -3.10 -0.24
N ARG A 61 -2.19 -4.30 -0.39
CA ARG A 61 -1.42 -5.56 -0.44
C ARG A 61 -0.41 -5.58 -1.60
N LEU A 62 -0.76 -5.02 -2.76
CA LEU A 62 0.19 -4.88 -3.87
C LEU A 62 1.32 -3.89 -3.54
N LEU A 63 1.03 -2.78 -2.87
CA LEU A 63 2.08 -1.83 -2.44
C LEU A 63 3.05 -2.48 -1.45
N ILE A 64 2.56 -3.34 -0.56
CA ILE A 64 3.41 -4.14 0.33
C ILE A 64 4.34 -5.07 -0.46
N HIS A 65 3.81 -5.75 -1.49
CA HIS A 65 4.62 -6.60 -2.36
C HIS A 65 5.74 -5.79 -3.05
N VAL A 66 5.42 -4.59 -3.55
CA VAL A 66 6.42 -3.69 -4.17
C VAL A 66 7.48 -3.26 -3.16
N ALA A 67 7.08 -2.84 -1.95
CA ALA A 67 8.00 -2.46 -0.89
C ALA A 67 8.93 -3.61 -0.48
N ALA A 68 8.39 -4.84 -0.37
CA ALA A 68 9.16 -6.04 -0.09
C ALA A 68 10.15 -6.37 -1.21
N GLY A 69 9.76 -6.20 -2.48
CA GLY A 69 10.65 -6.34 -3.63
C GLY A 69 11.85 -5.39 -3.55
N LEU A 70 11.58 -4.11 -3.30
CA LEU A 70 12.62 -3.10 -3.11
C LEU A 70 13.55 -3.42 -1.92
N ALA A 71 12.99 -3.91 -0.80
CA ALA A 71 13.78 -4.36 0.35
C ALA A 71 14.70 -5.54 -0.01
N ARG A 72 14.19 -6.56 -0.73
CA ARG A 72 15.01 -7.69 -1.20
C ARG A 72 16.15 -7.22 -2.10
N GLU A 73 15.89 -6.31 -3.03
CA GLU A 73 16.93 -5.74 -3.90
C GLU A 73 18.00 -4.97 -3.11
N ARG A 74 17.60 -4.21 -2.09
CA ARG A 74 18.55 -3.49 -1.20
C ARG A 74 19.41 -4.47 -0.41
N ARG A 75 18.81 -5.49 0.20
CA ARG A 75 19.53 -6.55 0.93
C ARG A 75 20.49 -7.32 0.01
N ALA A 76 20.07 -7.63 -1.21
CA ALA A 76 20.91 -8.33 -2.19
C ALA A 76 22.17 -7.53 -2.59
N ARG A 77 22.15 -6.20 -2.43
CA ARG A 77 23.30 -5.30 -2.63
C ARG A 77 24.12 -5.07 -1.35
N GLY A 78 23.82 -5.78 -0.26
CA GLY A 78 24.54 -5.73 1.00
C GLY A 78 24.06 -4.67 1.99
N LEU A 79 22.91 -4.03 1.76
CA LEU A 79 22.35 -3.08 2.72
C LEU A 79 21.61 -3.80 3.84
N ARG A 80 21.87 -3.39 5.08
CA ARG A 80 21.06 -3.77 6.24
C ARG A 80 19.72 -3.06 6.16
N LEU A 81 18.64 -3.81 6.33
CA LEU A 81 17.29 -3.30 6.20
C LEU A 81 16.89 -2.40 7.37
N ASN A 82 16.20 -1.30 7.08
CA ASN A 82 15.55 -0.50 8.11
C ASN A 82 14.20 -1.13 8.55
N HIS A 83 13.55 -0.50 9.53
CA HIS A 83 12.28 -0.99 10.08
C HIS A 83 11.17 -1.23 9.02
N PRO A 84 10.77 -0.24 8.18
CA PRO A 84 9.70 -0.48 7.20
C PRO A 84 10.08 -1.51 6.12
N GLU A 85 11.35 -1.62 5.76
CA GLU A 85 11.83 -2.66 4.83
C GLU A 85 11.71 -4.07 5.42
N ALA A 86 12.11 -4.25 6.69
CA ALA A 86 11.98 -5.51 7.40
C ALA A 86 10.51 -5.92 7.55
N THR A 87 9.65 -4.97 7.96
CA THR A 87 8.20 -5.18 8.08
C THR A 87 7.59 -5.58 6.73
N ALA A 88 7.90 -4.86 5.65
CA ALA A 88 7.36 -5.18 4.32
C ALA A 88 7.78 -6.58 3.85
N LEU A 89 9.05 -6.96 4.05
CA LEU A 89 9.57 -8.26 3.65
C LEU A 89 8.90 -9.41 4.43
N LEU A 90 8.76 -9.26 5.75
CA LEU A 90 8.05 -10.22 6.60
C LEU A 90 6.57 -10.33 6.23
N THR A 91 5.88 -9.20 6.04
CA THR A 91 4.47 -9.20 5.64
C THR A 91 4.28 -9.88 4.29
N SER A 92 5.13 -9.59 3.31
CA SER A 92 5.09 -10.27 2.01
C SER A 92 5.31 -11.78 2.16
N PHE A 93 6.26 -12.22 3.00
CA PHE A 93 6.47 -13.65 3.26
C PHE A 93 5.21 -14.34 3.82
N LEU A 94 4.49 -13.69 4.74
CA LEU A 94 3.27 -14.25 5.32
C LEU A 94 2.12 -14.31 4.29
N LEU A 95 1.95 -13.26 3.48
CA LEU A 95 0.94 -13.23 2.43
C LEU A 95 1.17 -14.31 1.37
N GLU A 96 2.41 -14.46 0.89
CA GLU A 96 2.74 -15.51 -0.09
C GLU A 96 2.64 -16.91 0.53
N GLY A 97 3.06 -17.08 1.78
CA GLY A 97 2.93 -18.37 2.46
C GLY A 97 1.47 -18.80 2.67
N ALA A 98 0.56 -17.86 2.95
CA ALA A 98 -0.86 -18.14 2.99
C ALA A 98 -1.40 -18.51 1.60
N ARG A 99 -0.91 -17.83 0.55
CA ARG A 99 -1.26 -18.13 -0.84
C ARG A 99 -0.78 -19.51 -1.29
N ASP A 100 0.36 -19.96 -0.79
CA ASP A 100 0.91 -21.31 -0.98
C ASP A 100 0.15 -22.40 -0.21
N GLY A 101 -0.82 -22.01 0.63
CA GLY A 101 -1.64 -22.95 1.40
C GLY A 101 -0.98 -23.46 2.68
N ARG A 102 0.07 -22.79 3.18
CA ARG A 102 0.67 -23.11 4.47
C ARG A 102 -0.31 -22.84 5.61
N SER A 103 -0.20 -23.56 6.72
CA SER A 103 -1.07 -23.29 7.88
C SER A 103 -0.65 -22.00 8.60
N VAL A 104 -1.59 -21.41 9.36
CA VAL A 104 -1.30 -20.26 10.24
C VAL A 104 -0.16 -20.58 11.20
N ALA A 105 -0.19 -21.77 11.83
CA ALA A 105 0.83 -22.21 12.77
C ALA A 105 2.23 -22.29 12.11
N ASP A 106 2.31 -22.84 10.89
CA ASP A 106 3.58 -22.92 10.17
C ASP A 106 4.15 -21.53 9.85
N LEU A 107 3.29 -20.56 9.53
CA LEU A 107 3.70 -19.19 9.23
C LEU A 107 4.13 -18.43 10.49
N MET A 108 3.46 -18.65 11.62
CA MET A 108 3.88 -18.10 12.92
C MET A 108 5.29 -18.55 13.29
N THR A 109 5.61 -19.83 13.05
CA THR A 109 6.96 -20.36 13.31
C THR A 109 7.97 -19.90 12.27
N ALA A 110 7.66 -20.07 10.98
CA ALA A 110 8.63 -19.79 9.92
C ALA A 110 8.92 -18.30 9.73
N GLY A 111 7.97 -17.42 10.08
CA GLY A 111 8.19 -15.97 10.04
C GLY A 111 9.38 -15.51 10.88
N ARG A 112 9.72 -16.24 11.95
CA ARG A 112 10.88 -15.95 12.82
C ARG A 112 12.23 -16.32 12.19
N GLY A 113 12.23 -17.05 11.09
CA GLY A 113 13.44 -17.48 10.38
C GLY A 113 13.74 -16.70 9.11
N VAL A 114 12.95 -15.67 8.79
CA VAL A 114 13.05 -14.93 7.51
C VAL A 114 14.18 -13.91 7.53
N LEU A 115 14.39 -13.25 8.67
CA LEU A 115 15.40 -12.21 8.88
C LEU A 115 16.14 -12.48 10.18
N THR A 116 17.44 -12.24 10.14
CA THR A 116 18.34 -12.27 11.29
C THR A 116 18.74 -10.85 11.68
N ARG A 117 19.37 -10.68 12.86
CA ARG A 117 19.94 -9.39 13.30
C ARG A 117 20.96 -8.80 12.33
N ASP A 118 21.66 -9.65 11.58
CA ASP A 118 22.67 -9.22 10.61
C ASP A 118 22.02 -8.62 9.35
N ASP A 119 20.77 -9.00 9.06
CA ASP A 119 20.03 -8.51 7.89
C ASP A 119 19.43 -7.12 8.08
N VAL A 120 19.30 -6.66 9.32
CA VAL A 120 18.59 -5.43 9.67
C VAL A 120 19.49 -4.46 10.42
N MET A 121 19.18 -3.16 10.41
CA MET A 121 19.93 -2.15 11.15
C MET A 121 19.82 -2.35 12.67
N GLU A 122 20.75 -1.75 13.43
CA GLU A 122 20.70 -1.75 14.89
C GLU A 122 19.38 -1.18 15.42
N GLY A 123 18.82 -1.80 16.48
CA GLY A 123 17.56 -1.41 17.11
C GLY A 123 16.30 -1.88 16.39
N VAL A 124 16.38 -2.30 15.12
CA VAL A 124 15.23 -2.81 14.36
C VAL A 124 14.59 -4.05 15.00
N PRO A 125 15.34 -5.06 15.47
CA PRO A 125 14.76 -6.24 16.12
C PRO A 125 13.91 -5.89 17.35
N GLU A 126 14.37 -4.92 18.15
CA GLU A 126 13.68 -4.46 19.36
C GLU A 126 12.45 -3.61 19.04
N MET A 127 12.50 -2.82 17.96
CA MET A 127 11.37 -2.02 17.48
C MET A 127 10.25 -2.88 16.88
N LEU A 128 10.58 -4.02 16.27
CA LEU A 128 9.63 -4.89 15.60
C LEU A 128 9.18 -6.03 16.53
N ALA A 129 8.42 -5.68 17.57
CA ALA A 129 7.94 -6.63 18.58
C ALA A 129 7.04 -7.74 17.99
N GLU A 130 6.23 -7.40 17.00
CA GLU A 130 5.43 -8.35 16.24
C GLU A 130 5.06 -7.82 14.86
N VAL A 131 4.71 -8.74 13.96
CA VAL A 131 4.09 -8.44 12.67
C VAL A 131 2.76 -9.17 12.60
N GLN A 132 1.69 -8.42 12.34
CA GLN A 132 0.33 -8.92 12.21
C GLN A 132 -0.18 -8.71 10.79
N VAL A 133 -0.71 -9.76 10.17
CA VAL A 133 -1.16 -9.72 8.78
C VAL A 133 -2.44 -10.52 8.63
N GLU A 134 -3.47 -9.89 8.08
CA GLU A 134 -4.66 -10.58 7.60
C GLU A 134 -4.38 -11.15 6.20
N ALA A 135 -4.34 -12.48 6.09
CA ALA A 135 -4.03 -13.20 4.85
C ALA A 135 -5.18 -14.14 4.44
N THR A 136 -5.33 -14.35 3.14
CA THR A 136 -6.37 -15.22 2.58
C THR A 136 -5.80 -16.61 2.35
N PHE A 137 -6.21 -17.56 3.19
CA PHE A 137 -5.84 -18.98 3.09
C PHE A 137 -6.85 -19.75 2.23
N PRO A 138 -6.55 -21.00 1.83
CA PRO A 138 -7.51 -21.85 1.11
C PRO A 138 -8.85 -22.03 1.82
N ASP A 139 -8.87 -21.93 3.15
CA ASP A 139 -10.06 -22.09 3.99
C ASP A 139 -10.62 -20.75 4.52
N GLY A 140 -10.15 -19.62 3.99
CA GLY A 140 -10.67 -18.29 4.28
C GLY A 140 -9.64 -17.33 4.85
N THR A 141 -10.09 -16.12 5.16
CA THR A 141 -9.23 -15.05 5.66
C THR A 141 -8.96 -15.20 7.15
N LYS A 142 -7.69 -15.09 7.55
CA LYS A 142 -7.25 -15.25 8.94
C LYS A 142 -6.16 -14.25 9.30
N LEU A 143 -6.07 -13.90 10.58
CA LEU A 143 -4.98 -13.11 11.13
C LEU A 143 -3.80 -14.02 11.48
N VAL A 144 -2.61 -13.65 11.01
CA VAL A 144 -1.33 -14.28 11.38
C VAL A 144 -0.54 -13.28 12.20
N THR A 145 -0.09 -13.69 13.38
CA THR A 145 0.75 -12.87 14.26
C THR A 145 2.08 -13.57 14.49
N VAL A 146 3.17 -12.92 14.08
CA VAL A 146 4.53 -13.39 14.37
C VAL A 146 5.12 -12.50 15.45
N HIS A 147 5.29 -13.05 16.65
CA HIS A 147 5.96 -12.35 17.75
C HIS A 147 7.47 -12.49 17.61
N GLN A 148 8.19 -11.41 17.88
CA GLN A 148 9.65 -11.30 17.81
C GLN A 148 10.20 -11.99 16.54
N PRO A 149 9.83 -11.50 15.35
CA PRO A 149 10.17 -12.12 14.07
C PRO A 149 11.67 -12.08 13.75
N ILE A 150 12.46 -11.30 14.51
CA ILE A 150 13.92 -11.19 14.34
C ILE A 150 14.54 -11.50 15.71
N ALA A 151 15.22 -12.66 15.81
CA ALA A 151 15.86 -13.13 17.05
C ALA A 151 17.29 -12.60 17.20
#